data_AF-A0A9D5U6Z0-F1
#
_entry.id   AF-A0A9D5U6Z0-F1
#
_cell.length_a   1.000
_cell.length_b   1.000
_cell.length_c   1.000
_cell.angle_alpha   90.00
_cell.angle_beta   90.00
_cell.angle_gamma   90.00
#
_symmetry.space_group_name_H-M   'P 1'
#
loop_
_entity.id
_entity.type
_entity.pdbx_description
1 polymer ?
#
loop_
_entity_poly.entity_id
_entity_poly.type
_entity_poly.pdbx_seq_one_letter_code
_entity_poly.pdbx_strand_id
1 'polypeptide(L)'
;MSTTEPSLPVTAAAADPLREAVAVMDRLYSPGGCPWDREQTHESLVRYLLEEAHELAEAIETGDRAGTREELGDLLLQVLFHARIASEDAVDPFTVDDVAADLVAKLVRRHPHVFADTAVAAGDGHAALHAQWDRIKQQEKQRESVLEGIPLAQGALARAQKVVSRAQRAGLGGVVAGPGPTAEVAAVPALSPGGATHGRGATSSGAQDGAADEGAYGRELLDVVRRAQADGVDAESALRGALREVERAIVAAETAGPTRPE
;
A
#
# COMPACT_ATOMS: atom_id res chain seq x y z
N MET A 1 -67.39 -8.12 -6.11
CA MET A 1 -65.98 -8.48 -6.31
C MET A 1 -65.15 -7.26 -5.95
N SER A 2 -64.49 -7.27 -4.80
CA SER A 2 -63.47 -6.28 -4.45
C SER A 2 -62.41 -7.05 -3.67
N THR A 3 -61.38 -7.46 -4.39
CA THR A 3 -60.19 -8.14 -3.86
C THR A 3 -59.32 -7.10 -3.17
N THR A 4 -59.27 -7.12 -1.85
CA THR A 4 -58.26 -6.42 -1.06
C THR A 4 -56.95 -7.17 -1.24
N GLU A 5 -55.98 -6.56 -1.94
CA GLU A 5 -54.60 -7.07 -1.95
C GLU A 5 -54.00 -7.01 -0.53
N PRO A 6 -53.18 -8.00 -0.14
CA PRO A 6 -52.45 -7.92 1.10
C PRO A 6 -51.34 -6.88 0.97
N SER A 7 -51.49 -5.77 1.71
CA SER A 7 -50.40 -4.84 2.00
C SER A 7 -49.23 -5.63 2.56
N LEU A 8 -48.10 -5.64 1.84
CA LEU A 8 -46.83 -6.10 2.37
C LEU A 8 -46.52 -5.31 3.65
N PRO A 9 -46.01 -5.95 4.71
CA PRO A 9 -45.62 -5.23 5.91
C PRO A 9 -44.49 -4.27 5.54
N VAL A 10 -44.66 -2.98 5.87
CA VAL A 10 -43.56 -2.03 5.91
C VAL A 10 -42.61 -2.53 7.00
N THR A 11 -41.60 -3.30 6.59
CA THR A 11 -40.46 -3.60 7.45
C THR A 11 -39.81 -2.27 7.81
N ALA A 12 -39.67 -2.00 9.11
CA ALA A 12 -38.79 -0.95 9.61
C ALA A 12 -37.46 -1.04 8.84
N ALA A 13 -37.05 0.05 8.19
CA ALA A 13 -35.83 0.05 7.39
C ALA A 13 -34.67 -0.50 8.22
N ALA A 14 -33.96 -1.50 7.69
CA ALA A 14 -32.73 -1.98 8.30
C ALA A 14 -31.77 -0.78 8.48
N ALA A 15 -31.04 -0.76 9.60
CA ALA A 15 -30.00 0.25 9.80
C ALA A 15 -29.02 0.22 8.61
N ASP A 16 -28.68 1.40 8.09
CA ASP A 16 -27.69 1.59 7.01
C ASP A 16 -26.52 2.44 7.55
N PRO A 17 -25.55 1.81 8.25
CA PRO A 17 -24.45 2.54 8.89
C PRO A 17 -23.57 3.28 7.90
N LEU A 18 -23.49 2.84 6.64
CA LEU A 18 -22.72 3.53 5.61
C LEU A 18 -23.38 4.84 5.24
N ARG A 19 -24.70 4.84 4.97
CA ARG A 19 -25.43 6.10 4.73
C ARG A 19 -25.43 7.00 5.96
N GLU A 20 -25.49 6.43 7.15
CA GLU A 20 -25.37 7.20 8.40
C GLU A 20 -24.00 7.90 8.50
N ALA A 21 -22.90 7.19 8.20
CA ALA A 21 -21.56 7.79 8.18
C ALA A 21 -21.45 8.93 7.16
N VAL A 22 -22.05 8.78 5.97
CA VAL A 22 -22.12 9.87 4.97
C VAL A 22 -22.87 11.08 5.52
N ALA A 23 -24.02 10.87 6.16
CA ALA A 23 -24.82 11.94 6.75
C ALA A 23 -24.09 12.65 7.91
N VAL A 24 -23.36 11.89 8.73
CA VAL A 24 -22.51 12.45 9.79
C VAL A 24 -21.40 13.32 9.20
N MET A 25 -20.69 12.82 8.18
CA MET A 25 -19.65 13.60 7.48
C MET A 25 -20.21 14.90 6.91
N ASP A 26 -21.36 14.84 6.23
CA ASP A 26 -22.00 16.03 5.67
C ASP A 26 -22.36 17.05 6.76
N ARG A 27 -22.87 16.59 7.90
CA ARG A 27 -23.19 17.45 9.05
C ARG A 27 -21.94 18.10 9.66
N LEU A 28 -20.85 17.34 9.79
CA LEU A 28 -19.58 17.82 10.34
C LEU A 28 -18.96 18.89 9.45
N TYR A 29 -18.95 18.68 8.13
CA TYR A 29 -18.32 19.58 7.16
C TYR A 29 -19.15 20.85 6.85
N SER A 30 -20.49 20.75 6.95
CA SER A 30 -21.41 21.85 6.60
C SER A 30 -21.40 23.02 7.60
N PRO A 31 -21.90 24.22 7.23
CA PRO A 31 -22.03 25.36 8.15
C PRO A 31 -22.77 25.00 9.45
N GLY A 32 -22.20 25.41 10.59
CA GLY A 32 -22.71 25.04 11.91
C GLY A 32 -22.36 23.61 12.35
N GLY A 33 -21.51 22.91 11.60
CA GLY A 33 -20.83 21.68 11.98
C GLY A 33 -19.52 21.95 12.74
N CYS A 34 -18.54 21.08 12.58
CA CYS A 34 -17.23 21.18 13.22
C CYS A 34 -16.32 22.15 12.46
N PRO A 35 -15.78 23.21 13.09
CA PRO A 35 -14.90 24.15 12.41
C PRO A 35 -13.63 23.49 11.85
N TRP A 36 -13.07 22.53 12.58
CA TRP A 36 -11.84 21.82 12.16
C TRP A 36 -12.06 20.98 10.91
N ASP A 37 -13.19 20.26 10.83
CA ASP A 37 -13.50 19.41 9.68
C ASP A 37 -13.74 20.26 8.43
N ARG A 38 -14.42 21.41 8.58
CA ARG A 38 -14.70 22.35 7.50
C ARG A 38 -13.45 23.06 6.94
N GLU A 39 -12.38 23.14 7.72
CA GLU A 39 -11.11 23.74 7.28
C GLU A 39 -10.24 22.76 6.47
N GLN A 40 -10.60 21.48 6.39
CA GLN A 40 -9.81 20.48 5.67
C GLN A 40 -9.88 20.66 4.16
N THR A 41 -8.75 20.39 3.49
CA THR A 41 -8.65 20.33 2.02
C THR A 41 -8.13 18.96 1.60
N HIS A 42 -8.15 18.67 0.29
CA HIS A 42 -7.53 17.44 -0.21
C HIS A 42 -6.06 17.34 0.22
N GLU A 43 -5.33 18.45 0.13
CA GLU A 43 -3.90 18.53 0.45
C GLU A 43 -3.60 18.35 1.93
N SER A 44 -4.41 18.94 2.82
CA SER A 44 -4.21 18.81 4.27
C SER A 44 -4.43 17.37 4.75
N LEU A 45 -5.28 16.61 4.06
CA LEU A 45 -5.66 15.25 4.40
C LEU A 45 -4.71 14.18 3.88
N VAL A 46 -3.85 14.47 2.89
CA VAL A 46 -2.92 13.47 2.31
C VAL A 46 -2.04 12.82 3.36
N ARG A 47 -1.56 13.58 4.36
CA ARG A 47 -0.73 13.03 5.43
C ARG A 47 -1.48 11.92 6.18
N TYR A 48 -2.69 12.22 6.64
CA TYR A 48 -3.49 11.28 7.42
C TYR A 48 -3.87 10.06 6.58
N LEU A 49 -4.27 10.25 5.32
CA LEU A 49 -4.53 9.12 4.41
C LEU A 49 -3.35 8.15 4.29
N LEU A 50 -2.12 8.68 4.26
CA LEU A 50 -0.92 7.85 4.25
C LEU A 50 -0.69 7.19 5.61
N GLU A 51 -0.87 7.91 6.72
CA GLU A 51 -0.76 7.37 8.08
C GLU A 51 -1.74 6.17 8.26
N GLU A 52 -3.03 6.35 8.01
CA GLU A 52 -4.05 5.28 8.16
C GLU A 52 -3.76 4.06 7.26
N ALA A 53 -3.20 4.29 6.07
CA ALA A 53 -2.83 3.19 5.18
C ALA A 53 -1.65 2.36 5.73
N HIS A 54 -0.72 2.99 6.46
CA HIS A 54 0.37 2.29 7.14
C HIS A 54 -0.12 1.62 8.43
N GLU A 55 -1.00 2.26 9.20
CA GLU A 55 -1.60 1.68 10.40
C GLU A 55 -2.42 0.43 10.05
N LEU A 56 -3.22 0.49 8.98
CA LEU A 56 -3.92 -0.70 8.46
C LEU A 56 -2.93 -1.82 8.06
N ALA A 57 -1.84 -1.46 7.38
CA ALA A 57 -0.83 -2.44 7.00
C ALA A 57 -0.17 -3.09 8.24
N GLU A 58 0.14 -2.30 9.27
CA GLU A 58 0.67 -2.79 10.53
C GLU A 58 -0.31 -3.72 11.24
N ALA A 59 -1.57 -3.33 11.36
CA ALA A 59 -2.61 -4.13 12.01
C ALA A 59 -2.79 -5.50 11.31
N ILE A 60 -2.77 -5.51 9.97
CA ILE A 60 -2.84 -6.75 9.19
C ILE A 60 -1.59 -7.62 9.42
N GLU A 61 -0.40 -7.03 9.35
CA GLU A 61 0.87 -7.76 9.45
C GLU A 61 1.16 -8.28 10.86
N THR A 62 0.63 -7.63 11.89
CA THR A 62 0.72 -8.05 13.30
C THR A 62 -0.44 -8.96 13.73
N GLY A 63 -1.46 -9.13 12.88
CA GLY A 63 -2.63 -9.94 13.17
C GLY A 63 -3.61 -9.31 14.15
N ASP A 64 -3.53 -7.99 14.38
CA ASP A 64 -4.49 -7.26 15.20
C ASP A 64 -5.80 -7.07 14.45
N ARG A 65 -6.77 -7.94 14.77
CA ARG A 65 -8.11 -7.91 14.17
C ARG A 65 -8.94 -6.71 14.62
N ALA A 66 -8.73 -6.21 15.84
CA ALA A 66 -9.46 -5.05 16.33
C ALA A 66 -8.95 -3.80 15.62
N GLY A 67 -7.63 -3.59 15.62
CA GLY A 67 -6.97 -2.53 14.85
C GLY A 67 -7.35 -2.58 13.38
N THR A 68 -7.29 -3.76 12.72
CA THR A 68 -7.70 -3.88 11.31
C THR A 68 -9.10 -3.32 11.02
N ARG A 69 -10.05 -3.49 11.96
CA ARG A 69 -11.41 -2.95 11.79
C ARG A 69 -11.47 -1.44 12.00
N GLU A 70 -10.70 -0.93 12.95
CA GLU A 70 -10.55 0.50 13.26
C GLU A 70 -9.96 1.23 12.05
N GLU A 71 -8.80 0.78 11.57
CA GLU A 71 -8.09 1.42 10.45
C GLU A 71 -8.85 1.34 9.12
N LEU A 72 -9.65 0.29 8.90
CA LEU A 72 -10.57 0.24 7.77
C LEU A 72 -11.67 1.30 7.87
N GLY A 73 -12.09 1.63 9.08
CA GLY A 73 -12.99 2.75 9.38
C GLY A 73 -12.32 4.10 9.10
N ASP A 74 -11.07 4.27 9.47
CA ASP A 74 -10.33 5.52 9.23
C ASP A 74 -10.01 5.74 7.74
N LEU A 75 -9.69 4.68 7.00
CA LEU A 75 -9.63 4.77 5.54
C LEU A 75 -10.98 5.10 4.90
N LEU A 76 -12.08 4.57 5.45
CA LEU A 76 -13.43 4.95 5.00
C LEU A 76 -13.67 6.44 5.29
N LEU A 77 -13.28 6.94 6.47
CA LEU A 77 -13.37 8.35 6.84
C LEU A 77 -12.64 9.25 5.82
N GLN A 78 -11.44 8.86 5.39
CA GLN A 78 -10.69 9.61 4.37
C GLN A 78 -11.43 9.65 3.02
N VAL A 79 -12.03 8.54 2.59
CA VAL A 79 -12.87 8.51 1.37
C VAL A 79 -14.06 9.45 1.49
N LEU A 80 -14.74 9.45 2.65
CA LEU A 80 -15.89 10.31 2.91
C LEU A 80 -15.51 11.80 2.90
N PHE A 81 -14.39 12.17 3.53
CA PHE A 81 -13.88 13.54 3.52
C PHE A 81 -13.58 14.01 2.10
N HIS A 82 -12.78 13.26 1.35
CA HIS A 82 -12.40 13.66 -0.01
C HIS A 82 -13.62 13.76 -0.93
N ALA A 83 -14.58 12.84 -0.82
CA ALA A 83 -15.83 12.92 -1.58
C ALA A 83 -16.69 14.13 -1.17
N ARG A 84 -16.75 14.47 0.11
CA ARG A 84 -17.51 15.65 0.57
C ARG A 84 -16.86 16.95 0.13
N ILE A 85 -15.53 17.05 0.17
CA ILE A 85 -14.78 18.22 -0.36
C ILE A 85 -15.03 18.35 -1.87
N ALA A 86 -14.87 17.26 -2.63
CA ALA A 86 -15.09 17.25 -4.07
C ALA A 86 -16.50 17.66 -4.49
N SER A 87 -17.51 17.36 -3.67
CA SER A 87 -18.90 17.77 -3.96
C SER A 87 -19.11 19.29 -3.93
N GLU A 88 -18.17 20.08 -3.38
CA GLU A 88 -18.22 21.55 -3.42
C GLU A 88 -17.50 22.15 -4.63
N ASP A 89 -16.84 21.34 -5.46
CA ASP A 89 -16.18 21.84 -6.67
C ASP A 89 -17.20 22.45 -7.63
N ALA A 90 -16.89 23.64 -8.15
CA ALA A 90 -17.82 24.39 -9.00
C ALA A 90 -17.82 23.93 -10.47
N VAL A 91 -16.80 23.18 -10.89
CA VAL A 91 -16.55 22.82 -12.29
C VAL A 91 -16.82 21.33 -12.53
N ASP A 92 -16.34 20.46 -11.64
CA ASP A 92 -16.41 19.01 -11.76
C ASP A 92 -16.71 18.35 -10.38
N PRO A 93 -17.90 18.59 -9.81
CA PRO A 93 -18.27 17.99 -8.52
C PRO A 93 -18.57 16.51 -8.66
N PHE A 94 -18.17 15.74 -7.65
CA PHE A 94 -18.61 14.36 -7.45
C PHE A 94 -18.87 14.05 -5.97
N THR A 95 -19.67 13.02 -5.73
CA THR A 95 -20.06 12.57 -4.39
C THR A 95 -19.51 11.17 -4.09
N VAL A 96 -19.72 10.70 -2.85
CA VAL A 96 -19.37 9.33 -2.47
C VAL A 96 -20.16 8.28 -3.28
N ASP A 97 -21.39 8.60 -3.68
CA ASP A 97 -22.21 7.71 -4.51
C ASP A 97 -21.63 7.58 -5.92
N ASP A 98 -21.08 8.66 -6.48
CA ASP A 98 -20.37 8.63 -7.77
C ASP A 98 -19.10 7.78 -7.67
N VAL A 99 -18.31 7.95 -6.59
CA VAL A 99 -17.12 7.11 -6.32
C VAL A 99 -17.50 5.63 -6.24
N ALA A 100 -18.60 5.31 -5.55
CA ALA A 100 -19.10 3.95 -5.43
C ALA A 100 -19.60 3.40 -6.77
N ALA A 101 -20.34 4.18 -7.54
CA ALA A 101 -20.86 3.81 -8.85
C ALA A 101 -19.70 3.51 -9.83
N ASP A 102 -18.68 4.37 -9.87
CA ASP A 102 -17.48 4.17 -10.69
C ASP A 102 -16.70 2.93 -10.27
N LEU A 103 -16.59 2.68 -8.95
CA LEU A 103 -15.97 1.47 -8.43
C LEU A 103 -16.74 0.22 -8.88
N VAL A 104 -18.07 0.21 -8.74
CA VAL A 104 -18.92 -0.91 -9.15
C VAL A 104 -18.80 -1.16 -10.65
N ALA A 105 -18.96 -0.14 -11.48
CA ALA A 105 -18.84 -0.25 -12.93
C ALA A 105 -17.47 -0.81 -13.35
N LYS A 106 -16.39 -0.33 -12.72
CA LYS A 106 -15.01 -0.82 -12.93
C LYS A 106 -14.85 -2.27 -12.50
N LEU A 107 -15.37 -2.68 -11.34
CA LEU A 107 -15.25 -4.05 -10.85
C LEU A 107 -16.04 -5.03 -11.71
N VAL A 108 -17.26 -4.68 -12.11
CA VAL A 108 -18.08 -5.50 -13.02
C VAL A 108 -17.37 -5.67 -14.36
N ARG A 109 -16.91 -4.57 -14.96
CA ARG A 109 -16.23 -4.59 -16.26
C ARG A 109 -14.94 -5.42 -16.26
N ARG A 110 -14.17 -5.40 -15.16
CA ARG A 110 -12.90 -6.11 -15.05
C ARG A 110 -13.03 -7.57 -14.58
N HIS A 111 -14.21 -8.00 -14.12
CA HIS A 111 -14.51 -9.39 -13.76
C HIS A 111 -15.63 -9.98 -14.63
N PRO A 112 -15.49 -10.01 -15.96
CA PRO A 112 -16.52 -10.57 -16.82
C PRO A 112 -16.76 -12.07 -16.57
N HIS A 113 -15.78 -12.80 -16.03
CA HIS A 113 -15.95 -14.20 -15.63
C HIS A 113 -16.87 -14.38 -14.41
N VAL A 114 -17.13 -13.32 -13.62
CA VAL A 114 -18.08 -13.33 -12.50
C VAL A 114 -19.44 -12.77 -12.94
N PHE A 115 -19.44 -11.68 -13.72
CA PHE A 115 -20.64 -10.87 -13.98
C PHE A 115 -21.20 -10.95 -15.41
N ALA A 116 -20.54 -11.66 -16.32
CA ALA A 116 -21.03 -11.90 -17.67
C ALA A 116 -21.05 -13.40 -17.97
N ASP A 117 -21.99 -13.84 -18.81
CA ASP A 117 -22.01 -15.19 -19.39
C ASP A 117 -20.88 -15.34 -20.43
N THR A 118 -19.64 -15.21 -19.97
CA THR A 118 -18.45 -15.40 -20.80
C THR A 118 -17.96 -16.83 -20.67
N ALA A 119 -17.69 -17.49 -21.80
CA ALA A 119 -17.17 -18.85 -21.87
C ALA A 119 -15.71 -19.01 -21.36
N VAL A 120 -15.19 -18.00 -20.63
CA VAL A 120 -13.98 -18.15 -19.82
C VAL A 120 -14.41 -18.94 -18.60
N ALA A 121 -14.33 -20.26 -18.74
CA ALA A 121 -14.69 -21.17 -17.68
C ALA A 121 -13.90 -20.79 -16.42
N ALA A 122 -14.56 -20.84 -15.26
CA ALA A 122 -13.94 -20.74 -13.94
C ALA A 122 -12.80 -21.76 -13.69
N GLY A 123 -12.40 -22.55 -14.71
CA GLY A 123 -11.34 -23.55 -14.69
C GLY A 123 -10.00 -23.13 -15.29
N ASP A 124 -9.84 -21.93 -15.86
CA ASP A 124 -8.58 -21.54 -16.55
C ASP A 124 -7.40 -21.21 -15.59
N GLY A 125 -7.61 -21.32 -14.28
CA GLY A 125 -6.58 -21.14 -13.26
C GLY A 125 -6.22 -19.68 -12.97
N HIS A 126 -5.57 -19.44 -11.83
CA HIS A 126 -5.24 -18.10 -11.32
C HIS A 126 -4.47 -17.23 -12.33
N ALA A 127 -3.55 -17.85 -13.09
CA ALA A 127 -2.74 -17.15 -14.09
C ALA A 127 -3.56 -16.60 -15.27
N ALA A 128 -4.57 -17.32 -15.74
CA ALA A 128 -5.42 -16.86 -16.85
C ALA A 128 -6.30 -15.68 -16.43
N LEU A 129 -6.85 -15.71 -15.21
CA LEU A 129 -7.63 -14.61 -14.64
C LEU A 129 -6.79 -13.33 -14.50
N HIS A 130 -5.55 -13.45 -14.02
CA HIS A 130 -4.61 -12.31 -13.95
C HIS A 130 -4.29 -11.74 -15.33
N ALA A 131 -4.04 -12.61 -16.32
CA ALA A 131 -3.76 -12.17 -17.70
C ALA A 131 -4.97 -11.44 -18.32
N GLN A 132 -6.19 -11.91 -18.07
CA GLN A 132 -7.41 -11.25 -18.51
C GLN A 132 -7.57 -9.87 -17.86
N TRP A 133 -7.39 -9.79 -16.54
CA TRP A 133 -7.46 -8.54 -15.77
C TRP A 133 -6.50 -7.48 -16.31
N ASP A 134 -5.26 -7.87 -16.57
CA ASP A 134 -4.25 -6.94 -17.07
C ASP A 134 -4.51 -6.52 -18.52
N ARG A 135 -5.05 -7.40 -19.36
CA ARG A 135 -5.46 -7.05 -20.73
C ARG A 135 -6.56 -5.99 -20.72
N ILE A 136 -7.59 -6.15 -19.89
CA ILE A 136 -8.68 -5.17 -19.75
C ILE A 136 -8.11 -3.83 -19.27
N LYS A 137 -7.20 -3.85 -18.28
CA LYS A 137 -6.56 -2.62 -17.78
C LYS A 137 -5.70 -1.89 -18.82
N GLN A 138 -5.05 -2.62 -19.71
CA GLN A 138 -4.28 -2.04 -20.81
C GLN A 138 -5.20 -1.40 -21.86
N GLN A 139 -6.34 -2.01 -22.16
CA GLN A 139 -7.32 -1.44 -23.11
C GLN A 139 -7.96 -0.15 -22.58
N GLU A 140 -8.25 -0.09 -21.27
CA GLU A 140 -8.84 1.09 -20.62
C GLU A 140 -7.87 2.27 -20.52
N LYS A 141 -6.57 2.02 -20.42
CA LYS A 141 -5.56 3.07 -20.22
C LYS A 141 -4.69 3.17 -21.46
N GLN A 142 -4.99 4.13 -22.33
CA GLN A 142 -4.15 4.53 -23.46
C GLN A 142 -2.91 5.29 -22.95
N ARG A 143 -2.00 4.57 -22.30
CA ARG A 143 -0.80 5.16 -21.68
C ARG A 143 0.24 5.48 -22.72
N GLU A 144 0.86 6.65 -22.61
CA GLU A 144 2.02 7.02 -23.43
C GLU A 144 3.28 6.31 -22.92
N SER A 145 3.35 6.02 -21.61
CA SER A 145 4.48 5.34 -20.98
C SER A 145 4.04 4.15 -20.15
N VAL A 146 4.86 3.09 -20.15
CA VAL A 146 4.68 1.92 -19.29
C VAL A 146 4.73 2.30 -17.80
N LEU A 147 5.42 3.39 -17.46
CA LEU A 147 5.56 3.91 -16.09
C LEU A 147 4.38 4.77 -15.63
N GLU A 148 3.48 5.15 -16.55
CA GLU A 148 2.40 6.08 -16.26
C GLU A 148 1.42 5.53 -15.20
N GLY A 149 1.18 6.32 -14.15
CA GLY A 149 0.36 5.90 -13.01
C GLY A 149 1.04 4.89 -12.09
N ILE A 150 2.38 4.92 -11.98
CA ILE A 150 3.10 4.46 -10.78
C ILE A 150 3.21 5.68 -9.85
N PRO A 151 2.54 5.68 -8.67
CA PRO A 151 2.61 6.83 -7.77
C PRO A 151 4.05 7.10 -7.29
N LEU A 152 4.44 8.37 -7.27
CA LEU A 152 5.77 8.79 -6.80
C LEU A 152 5.89 8.71 -5.28
N ALA A 153 4.77 8.83 -4.56
CA ALA A 153 4.70 8.76 -3.10
C ALA A 153 4.77 7.32 -2.53
N GLN A 154 4.80 6.28 -3.37
CA GLN A 154 4.99 4.91 -2.90
C GLN A 154 6.39 4.74 -2.28
N GLY A 155 6.50 3.87 -1.26
CA GLY A 155 7.77 3.40 -0.72
C GLY A 155 8.72 2.95 -1.82
N ALA A 156 10.03 3.20 -1.64
CA ALA A 156 11.01 3.05 -2.69
C ALA A 156 11.10 1.61 -3.23
N LEU A 157 10.98 0.60 -2.37
CA LEU A 157 11.07 -0.82 -2.77
C LEU A 157 9.80 -1.24 -3.51
N ALA A 158 8.62 -0.88 -2.99
CA ALA A 158 7.34 -1.14 -3.65
C ALA A 158 7.27 -0.46 -5.03
N ARG A 159 7.75 0.79 -5.12
CA ARG A 159 7.84 1.54 -6.38
C ARG A 159 8.82 0.86 -7.35
N ALA A 160 10.00 0.45 -6.87
CA ALA A 160 10.98 -0.26 -7.67
C ALA A 160 10.43 -1.57 -8.23
N GLN A 161 9.77 -2.39 -7.41
CA GLN A 161 9.07 -3.60 -7.86
C GLN A 161 8.03 -3.29 -8.95
N LYS A 162 7.28 -2.19 -8.80
CA LYS A 162 6.30 -1.80 -9.81
C LYS A 162 6.95 -1.42 -11.14
N VAL A 163 8.04 -0.65 -11.09
CA VAL A 163 8.81 -0.24 -12.28
C VAL A 163 9.38 -1.46 -12.99
N VAL A 164 10.07 -2.35 -12.26
CA VAL A 164 10.66 -3.58 -12.79
C VAL A 164 9.60 -4.47 -13.42
N SER A 165 8.50 -4.73 -12.70
CA SER A 165 7.37 -5.54 -13.20
C SER A 165 6.78 -4.98 -14.50
N ARG A 166 6.55 -3.66 -14.58
CA ARG A 166 5.99 -3.07 -15.79
C ARG A 166 6.96 -3.07 -16.96
N ALA A 167 8.24 -2.81 -16.71
CA ALA A 167 9.27 -2.89 -17.75
C ALA A 167 9.38 -4.31 -18.32
N GLN A 168 9.43 -5.33 -17.46
CA GLN A 168 9.47 -6.74 -17.89
C GLN A 168 8.27 -7.11 -18.77
N ARG A 169 7.05 -6.73 -18.34
CA ARG A 169 5.81 -7.02 -19.08
C ARG A 169 5.71 -6.32 -20.43
N ALA A 170 6.41 -5.19 -20.59
CA ALA A 170 6.52 -4.46 -21.84
C ALA A 170 7.67 -4.95 -22.74
N GLY A 171 8.38 -6.02 -22.35
CA GLY A 171 9.57 -6.50 -23.07
C GLY A 171 10.82 -5.64 -22.88
N LEU A 172 10.79 -4.67 -21.96
CA LEU A 172 11.91 -3.77 -21.63
C LEU A 172 12.78 -4.31 -20.48
N GLY A 173 12.76 -5.63 -20.26
CA GLY A 173 13.51 -6.27 -19.16
C GLY A 173 15.01 -5.99 -19.18
N GLY A 174 15.60 -5.80 -20.36
CA GLY A 174 17.02 -5.45 -20.51
C GLY A 174 17.39 -4.06 -19.97
N VAL A 175 16.44 -3.11 -19.93
CA VAL A 175 16.67 -1.75 -19.41
C VAL A 175 16.73 -1.75 -17.88
N VAL A 176 16.00 -2.68 -17.25
CA VAL A 176 15.93 -2.84 -15.78
C VAL A 176 16.79 -4.00 -15.28
N ALA A 177 17.56 -4.63 -16.16
CA ALA A 177 18.52 -5.65 -15.78
C ALA A 177 19.72 -4.97 -15.11
N GLY A 178 19.91 -5.19 -13.80
CA GLY A 178 21.17 -4.86 -13.14
C GLY A 178 22.29 -5.84 -13.58
N PRO A 179 23.56 -5.53 -13.28
CA PRO A 179 24.74 -6.28 -13.75
C PRO A 179 24.85 -7.75 -13.30
N GLY A 180 23.79 -8.36 -12.77
CA GLY A 180 23.86 -9.63 -12.05
C GLY A 180 24.55 -9.44 -10.70
N PRO A 181 24.42 -10.40 -9.77
CA PRO A 181 25.07 -10.29 -8.47
C PRO A 181 26.58 -10.15 -8.67
N THR A 182 27.12 -8.97 -8.41
CA THR A 182 28.55 -8.80 -8.17
C THR A 182 28.87 -9.52 -6.87
N ALA A 183 29.64 -10.61 -6.98
CA ALA A 183 30.36 -11.35 -5.95
C ALA A 183 29.98 -11.10 -4.47
N GLU A 184 29.45 -12.16 -3.84
CA GLU A 184 29.41 -12.41 -2.38
C GLU A 184 28.98 -11.22 -1.50
N VAL A 185 27.68 -11.14 -1.24
CA VAL A 185 27.18 -10.53 0.00
C VAL A 185 27.74 -11.39 1.14
N ALA A 186 28.86 -10.95 1.74
CA ALA A 186 29.39 -11.56 2.94
C ALA A 186 28.28 -11.61 3.98
N ALA A 187 28.03 -12.81 4.53
CA ALA A 187 27.06 -13.02 5.58
C ALA A 187 27.23 -11.95 6.67
N VAL A 188 26.15 -11.23 6.99
CA VAL A 188 26.10 -10.33 8.14
C VAL A 188 26.50 -11.19 9.35
N PRO A 189 27.61 -10.90 10.05
CA PRO A 189 27.99 -11.69 11.20
C PRO A 189 26.89 -11.50 12.25
N ALA A 190 26.37 -12.62 12.77
CA ALA A 190 25.50 -12.60 13.92
C ALA A 190 26.15 -11.73 15.01
N LEU A 191 25.46 -10.66 15.42
CA LEU A 191 25.88 -9.81 16.52
C LEU A 191 26.03 -10.68 17.77
N SER A 192 27.26 -11.06 18.07
CA SER A 192 27.59 -11.75 19.31
C SER A 192 27.80 -10.69 20.39
N PRO A 193 27.17 -10.83 21.57
CA PRO A 193 27.34 -9.86 22.64
C PRO A 193 28.65 -10.15 23.38
N GLY A 194 29.55 -9.16 23.43
CA GLY A 194 30.60 -9.09 24.43
C GLY A 194 32.03 -9.11 23.91
N GLY A 195 32.81 -8.09 24.29
CA GLY A 195 34.27 -8.10 24.16
C GLY A 195 34.88 -6.72 23.96
N ALA A 196 34.78 -5.84 24.95
CA ALA A 196 35.57 -4.61 24.97
C ALA A 196 37.05 -4.95 25.21
N THR A 197 37.94 -4.63 24.26
CA THR A 197 39.35 -4.39 24.55
C THR A 197 39.86 -3.17 23.79
N HIS A 198 40.36 -2.21 24.57
CA HIS A 198 41.05 -1.02 24.09
C HIS A 198 42.46 -1.38 23.58
N GLY A 199 42.82 -0.89 22.41
CA GLY A 199 44.20 -0.91 21.93
C GLY A 199 44.41 0.11 20.82
N ARG A 200 44.95 1.29 21.16
CA ARG A 200 45.39 2.30 20.19
C ARG A 200 46.63 1.78 19.45
N GLY A 201 46.65 1.97 18.13
CA GLY A 201 47.83 1.83 17.30
C GLY A 201 47.62 2.58 16.00
N ALA A 202 48.16 3.80 15.91
CA ALA A 202 48.17 4.58 14.68
C ALA A 202 49.27 4.07 13.76
N THR A 203 48.94 3.76 12.50
CA THR A 203 49.86 3.91 11.37
C THR A 203 49.11 4.43 10.16
N SER A 204 49.72 5.44 9.54
CA SER A 204 49.30 6.16 8.36
C SER A 204 49.46 5.32 7.09
N SER A 205 48.45 5.29 6.22
CA SER A 205 48.67 5.32 4.77
C SER A 205 47.38 5.69 4.02
N GLY A 206 47.42 6.81 3.30
CA GLY A 206 46.53 7.11 2.17
C GLY A 206 45.06 7.29 2.51
N ALA A 207 44.67 8.52 2.88
CA ALA A 207 43.29 8.95 2.74
C ALA A 207 42.94 9.01 1.24
N GLN A 208 42.53 7.88 0.67
CA GLN A 208 41.46 7.94 -0.30
C GLN A 208 40.24 8.39 0.50
N ASP A 209 39.84 9.65 0.38
CA ASP A 209 38.45 10.03 0.66
C ASP A 209 37.61 9.34 -0.42
N GLY A 210 37.46 8.02 -0.30
CA GLY A 210 36.56 7.20 -1.08
C GLY A 210 35.16 7.50 -0.60
N ALA A 211 34.59 8.59 -1.11
CA ALA A 211 33.17 8.86 -0.95
C ALA A 211 32.43 7.61 -1.43
N ALA A 212 31.65 7.01 -0.53
CA ALA A 212 30.83 5.85 -0.85
C ALA A 212 30.00 6.17 -2.11
N ASP A 213 30.06 5.30 -3.13
CA ASP A 213 29.21 5.45 -4.32
C ASP A 213 27.77 5.12 -3.92
N GLU A 214 26.98 6.15 -3.58
CA GLU A 214 25.55 6.04 -3.28
C GLU A 214 24.81 5.31 -4.41
N GLY A 215 25.23 5.52 -5.66
CA GLY A 215 24.68 4.83 -6.82
C GLY A 215 24.95 3.32 -6.80
N ALA A 216 26.05 2.85 -6.20
CA ALA A 216 26.33 1.43 -6.05
C ALA A 216 25.33 0.75 -5.10
N TYR A 217 25.07 1.36 -3.94
CA TYR A 217 24.04 0.87 -3.02
C TYR A 217 22.65 0.88 -3.66
N GLY A 218 22.31 1.93 -4.42
CA GLY A 218 21.06 1.99 -5.15
C GLY A 218 20.89 0.84 -6.15
N ARG A 219 21.95 0.47 -6.88
CA ARG A 219 21.95 -0.69 -7.80
C ARG A 219 21.81 -2.01 -7.04
N GLU A 220 22.50 -2.16 -5.91
CA GLU A 220 22.39 -3.36 -5.08
C GLU A 220 20.97 -3.55 -4.50
N LEU A 221 20.34 -2.48 -4.02
CA LEU A 221 18.95 -2.51 -3.56
C LEU A 221 17.98 -2.89 -4.69
N LEU A 222 18.20 -2.39 -5.91
CA LEU A 222 17.43 -2.81 -7.08
C LEU A 222 17.63 -4.29 -7.40
N ASP A 223 18.82 -4.83 -7.20
CA ASP A 223 19.11 -6.25 -7.41
C ASP A 223 18.39 -7.14 -6.38
N VAL A 224 18.34 -6.71 -5.13
CA VAL A 224 17.52 -7.34 -4.07
C VAL A 224 16.04 -7.33 -4.45
N VAL A 225 15.52 -6.18 -4.90
CA VAL A 225 14.14 -6.03 -5.36
C VAL A 225 13.81 -6.98 -6.52
N ARG A 226 14.71 -7.11 -7.50
CA ARG A 226 14.54 -8.01 -8.65
C ARG A 226 14.48 -9.47 -8.22
N ARG A 227 15.35 -9.89 -7.29
CA ARG A 227 15.36 -11.24 -6.73
C ARG A 227 14.07 -11.52 -5.96
N ALA A 228 13.69 -10.63 -5.03
CA ALA A 228 12.45 -10.76 -4.28
C ALA A 228 11.24 -10.90 -5.21
N GLN A 229 11.15 -10.08 -6.26
CA GLN A 229 10.08 -10.18 -7.24
C GLN A 229 10.08 -11.51 -8.01
N ALA A 230 11.24 -12.04 -8.39
CA ALA A 230 11.35 -13.34 -9.06
C ALA A 230 10.89 -14.49 -8.15
N ASP A 231 11.11 -14.36 -6.84
CA ASP A 231 10.69 -15.30 -5.81
C ASP A 231 9.23 -15.11 -5.36
N GLY A 232 8.52 -14.12 -5.93
CA GLY A 232 7.13 -13.79 -5.56
C GLY A 232 6.99 -13.09 -4.20
N VAL A 233 8.08 -12.51 -3.70
CA VAL A 233 8.15 -11.79 -2.42
C VAL A 233 7.96 -10.29 -2.64
N ASP A 234 7.10 -9.66 -1.83
CA ASP A 234 7.01 -8.20 -1.73
C ASP A 234 8.20 -7.67 -0.92
N ALA A 235 9.09 -6.90 -1.55
CA ALA A 235 10.34 -6.45 -0.97
C ALA A 235 10.14 -5.42 0.13
N GLU A 236 9.12 -4.56 0.00
CA GLU A 236 8.80 -3.55 1.00
C GLU A 236 8.26 -4.22 2.27
N SER A 237 7.30 -5.13 2.13
CA SER A 237 6.76 -5.92 3.23
C SER A 237 7.82 -6.80 3.89
N ALA A 238 8.73 -7.39 3.11
CA ALA A 238 9.85 -8.16 3.65
C ALA A 238 10.77 -7.30 4.52
N LEU A 239 11.11 -6.08 4.08
CA LEU A 239 11.92 -5.17 4.89
C LEU A 239 11.19 -4.73 6.16
N ARG A 240 9.90 -4.39 6.08
CA ARG A 240 9.09 -4.08 7.28
C ARG A 240 9.08 -5.23 8.29
N GLY A 241 8.93 -6.47 7.80
CA GLY A 241 9.02 -7.67 8.63
C GLY A 241 10.36 -7.82 9.35
N ALA A 242 11.47 -7.65 8.62
CA ALA A 242 12.82 -7.72 9.17
C ALA A 242 13.09 -6.59 10.20
N LEU A 243 12.62 -5.37 9.94
CA LEU A 243 12.75 -4.25 10.87
C LEU A 243 12.06 -4.55 12.21
N ARG A 244 10.84 -5.11 12.18
CA ARG A 244 10.14 -5.55 13.41
C ARG A 244 10.90 -6.59 14.22
N GLU A 245 11.71 -7.44 13.59
CA GLU A 245 12.56 -8.40 14.30
C GLU A 245 13.70 -7.68 15.03
N VAL A 246 14.35 -6.73 14.34
CA VAL A 246 15.43 -5.91 14.92
C VAL A 246 14.90 -5.06 16.08
N GLU A 247 13.75 -4.40 15.90
CA GLU A 247 13.11 -3.57 16.93
C GLU A 247 12.77 -4.40 18.18
N ARG A 248 12.18 -5.58 18.00
CA ARG A 248 11.92 -6.52 19.12
C ARG A 248 13.20 -6.93 19.84
N ALA A 249 14.28 -7.17 19.10
CA ALA A 249 15.57 -7.52 19.69
C ALA A 249 16.17 -6.35 20.50
N ILE A 250 16.04 -5.11 20.01
CA ILE A 250 16.45 -3.90 20.73
C ILE A 250 15.68 -3.76 22.05
N VAL A 251 14.34 -3.82 22.00
CA VAL A 251 13.49 -3.71 23.20
C VAL A 251 13.81 -4.80 24.22
N ALA A 252 14.07 -6.02 23.76
CA ALA A 252 14.48 -7.12 24.64
C ALA A 252 15.83 -6.85 25.33
N ALA A 253 16.80 -6.32 24.60
CA ALA A 253 18.11 -5.96 25.14
C ALA A 253 18.03 -4.82 26.16
N GLU A 254 17.19 -3.81 25.91
CA GLU A 254 16.94 -2.70 26.84
C GLU A 254 16.30 -3.20 28.15
N THR A 255 15.37 -4.14 28.05
CA THR A 255 14.65 -4.71 29.21
C THR A 255 15.54 -5.62 30.06
N ALA A 256 16.53 -6.29 29.47
CA ALA A 256 17.42 -7.22 30.17
C ALA A 256 18.39 -6.52 31.14
N GLY A 257 18.64 -5.21 30.98
CA GLY A 257 19.60 -4.45 31.77
C GLY A 257 21.07 -4.83 31.50
N PRO A 258 22.06 -4.01 31.92
CA PRO A 258 23.46 -4.32 31.68
C PRO A 258 23.87 -5.58 32.48
N THR A 259 24.38 -6.59 31.77
CA THR A 259 25.02 -7.76 32.39
C THR A 259 26.20 -7.28 33.23
N ARG A 260 26.09 -7.36 34.56
CA ARG A 260 27.20 -7.04 35.47
C ARG A 260 28.30 -8.09 35.25
N PRO A 261 29.55 -7.71 34.94
CA PRO A 261 30.65 -8.66 34.91
C PRO A 261 30.91 -9.19 36.33
N GLU A 262 31.10 -10.50 36.45
CA GLU A 262 31.55 -11.20 37.67
C GLU A 262 33.00 -10.88 38.03
#